data_AF-A0A402ADY2-F1
#
_entry.id   AF-A0A402ADY2-F1
#
_cell.length_a   1.000
_cell.length_b   1.000
_cell.length_c   1.000
_cell.angle_alpha   90.00
_cell.angle_beta   90.00
_cell.angle_gamma   90.00
#
_symmetry.space_group_name_H-M   'P 1'
#
loop_
_entity.id
_entity.type
_entity.pdbx_description
1 polymer ?
#
loop_
_entity_poly.entity_id
_entity_poly.type
_entity_poly.pdbx_seq_one_letter_code
_entity_poly.pdbx_strand_id
1 'polypeptide(L)'
;MPRELERMRAFLTKGLTETAALWPDVEQGYAWVHRAAHLLSNDDNLSASEIRQTYGTLLAEMEQTPTSSEPLATMLSTFRKVTASYWPGLFHCYNQPDLPRTNNELEQYFGSARYHERRATGRKQASPGVVVRGAVRVVASVASRLHTFSGATFPI
;
A
#
# COMPACT_ATOMS: atom_id res chain seq x y z
N MET A 1 32.63 18.41 15.13
CA MET A 1 32.13 17.81 13.87
C MET A 1 32.07 18.91 12.81
N PRO A 2 31.87 18.61 11.51
CA PRO A 2 31.47 19.63 10.54
C PRO A 2 30.20 20.35 11.01
N ARG A 3 30.12 21.66 10.77
CA ARG A 3 29.04 22.55 11.27
C ARG A 3 27.66 22.13 10.74
N GLU A 4 27.63 21.56 9.55
CA GLU A 4 26.44 21.02 8.88
C GLU A 4 25.86 19.83 9.64
N LEU A 5 26.71 18.91 10.09
CA LEU A 5 26.28 17.74 10.88
C LEU A 5 25.79 18.16 12.28
N GLU A 6 26.37 19.20 12.86
CA GLU A 6 25.92 19.75 14.15
C GLU A 6 24.53 20.39 14.03
N ARG A 7 24.27 21.13 12.93
CA ARG A 7 22.95 21.67 12.62
C ARG A 7 21.92 20.57 12.38
N MET A 8 22.25 19.57 11.57
CA MET A 8 21.36 18.42 11.32
C MET A 8 21.00 17.71 12.62
N ARG A 9 22.01 17.41 13.47
CA ARG A 9 21.78 16.80 14.78
C ARG A 9 20.85 17.65 15.64
N ALA A 10 21.06 18.97 15.70
CA ALA A 10 20.21 19.86 16.49
C ALA A 10 18.75 19.84 16.03
N PHE A 11 18.51 19.86 14.71
CA PHE A 11 17.15 19.76 14.15
C PHE A 11 16.50 18.41 14.45
N LEU A 12 17.22 17.31 14.28
CA LEU A 12 16.71 15.97 14.59
C LEU A 12 16.39 15.83 16.08
N THR A 13 17.29 16.26 16.96
CA THR A 13 17.05 16.22 18.41
C THR A 13 15.83 17.03 18.77
N LYS A 14 15.70 18.27 18.28
CA LYS A 14 14.52 19.10 18.53
C LYS A 14 13.23 18.41 18.09
N GLY A 15 13.18 17.90 16.86
CA GLY A 15 12.00 17.21 16.34
C GLY A 15 11.63 15.95 17.13
N LEU A 16 12.63 15.13 17.49
CA LEU A 16 12.41 13.94 18.31
C LEU A 16 11.92 14.30 19.72
N THR A 17 12.45 15.35 20.33
CA THR A 17 11.99 15.82 21.65
C THR A 17 10.57 16.35 21.59
N GLU A 18 10.23 17.19 20.60
CA GLU A 18 8.89 17.77 20.45
C GLU A 18 7.82 16.70 20.15
N THR A 19 8.20 15.60 19.50
CA THR A 19 7.29 14.51 19.14
C THR A 19 7.34 13.32 20.11
N ALA A 20 8.21 13.34 21.12
CA ALA A 20 8.50 12.22 22.02
C ALA A 20 7.22 11.55 22.59
N ALA A 21 6.23 12.37 22.98
CA ALA A 21 4.98 11.89 23.56
C ALA A 21 4.08 11.12 22.58
N LEU A 22 4.27 11.26 21.27
CA LEU A 22 3.49 10.57 20.24
C LEU A 22 4.04 9.18 19.91
N TRP A 23 5.33 8.94 20.15
CA TRP A 23 6.01 7.72 19.72
C TRP A 23 5.48 6.44 20.35
N PRO A 24 5.15 6.36 21.66
CA PRO A 24 4.67 5.10 22.25
C PRO A 24 3.44 4.52 21.55
N ASP A 25 2.45 5.37 21.24
CA ASP A 25 1.23 4.96 20.52
C ASP A 25 1.54 4.54 19.08
N VAL A 26 2.44 5.27 18.40
CA VAL A 26 2.87 4.96 17.03
C VAL A 26 3.62 3.63 16.99
N GLU A 27 4.54 3.37 17.92
CA GLU A 27 5.30 2.13 18.01
C GLU A 27 4.38 0.94 18.28
N GLN A 28 3.48 1.07 19.26
CA GLN A 28 2.53 0.01 19.57
C GLN A 28 1.58 -0.25 18.40
N GLY A 29 1.05 0.81 17.79
CA GLY A 29 0.19 0.69 16.63
C GLY A 29 0.87 0.08 15.41
N TYR A 30 2.13 0.48 15.16
CA TYR A 30 2.95 -0.07 14.09
C TYR A 30 3.22 -1.55 14.30
N ALA A 31 3.55 -1.98 15.53
CA ALA A 31 3.81 -3.40 15.82
C ALA A 31 2.61 -4.29 15.43
N TRP A 32 1.38 -3.84 15.71
CA TRP A 32 0.15 -4.53 15.32
C TRP A 32 -0.01 -4.63 13.81
N VAL A 33 0.09 -3.50 13.11
CA VAL A 33 -0.07 -3.46 11.64
C VAL A 33 1.04 -4.24 10.94
N HIS A 34 2.26 -4.17 11.44
CA HIS A 34 3.41 -4.90 10.91
C HIS A 34 3.21 -6.41 11.05
N ARG A 35 2.79 -6.89 12.23
CA ARG A 35 2.52 -8.32 12.46
C ARG A 35 1.36 -8.81 11.60
N ALA A 36 0.30 -8.01 11.44
CA ALA A 36 -0.80 -8.31 10.53
C ALA A 36 -0.33 -8.43 9.07
N ALA A 37 0.47 -7.48 8.59
CA ALA A 37 1.01 -7.50 7.24
C ALA A 37 1.93 -8.70 6.99
N HIS A 38 2.72 -9.10 7.99
CA HIS A 38 3.59 -10.26 7.89
C HIS A 38 2.79 -11.57 7.83
N LEU A 39 1.77 -11.75 8.69
CA LEU A 39 0.85 -12.90 8.59
C LEU A 39 0.16 -12.96 7.24
N LEU A 40 -0.29 -11.82 6.72
CA LEU A 40 -0.88 -11.78 5.38
C LEU A 40 0.16 -11.92 4.29
N SER A 41 1.46 -11.78 4.52
CA SER A 41 2.45 -12.06 3.47
C SER A 41 2.53 -13.56 3.19
N ASN A 42 2.24 -14.38 4.21
CA ASN A 42 2.16 -15.84 4.14
C ASN A 42 3.43 -16.46 3.52
N ASP A 43 4.60 -15.98 3.94
CA ASP A 43 5.90 -16.44 3.42
C ASP A 43 6.13 -17.95 3.68
N ASP A 44 5.48 -18.48 4.72
CA ASP A 44 5.50 -19.91 5.09
C ASP A 44 4.53 -20.78 4.27
N ASN A 45 3.78 -20.21 3.31
CA ASN A 45 2.80 -20.89 2.45
C ASN A 45 1.76 -21.74 3.21
N LEU A 46 1.26 -21.20 4.32
CA LEU A 46 0.17 -21.81 5.09
C LEU A 46 -1.14 -21.81 4.28
N SER A 47 -2.03 -22.74 4.59
CA SER A 47 -3.36 -22.80 3.99
C SER A 47 -4.21 -21.58 4.36
N ALA A 48 -5.23 -21.29 3.54
CA ALA A 48 -6.17 -20.20 3.83
C ALA A 48 -6.85 -20.36 5.20
N SER A 49 -7.14 -21.59 5.63
CA SER A 49 -7.73 -21.87 6.95
C SER A 49 -6.80 -21.53 8.09
N GLU A 50 -5.51 -21.89 7.97
CA GLU A 50 -4.50 -21.63 9.00
C GLU A 50 -4.24 -20.12 9.13
N ILE A 51 -4.05 -19.41 8.00
CA ILE A 51 -3.88 -17.95 8.03
C ILE A 51 -5.13 -17.27 8.60
N ARG A 52 -6.33 -17.72 8.23
CA ARG A 52 -7.57 -17.18 8.79
C ARG A 52 -7.66 -17.36 10.30
N GLN A 53 -7.28 -18.53 10.80
CA GLN A 53 -7.27 -18.80 12.23
C GLN A 53 -6.24 -17.93 12.96
N THR A 54 -4.98 -17.95 12.51
CA THR A 54 -3.88 -17.19 13.11
C THR A 54 -4.15 -15.69 13.09
N TYR A 55 -4.69 -15.18 11.99
CA TYR A 55 -5.07 -13.76 11.89
C TYR A 55 -6.27 -13.43 12.79
N GLY A 56 -7.21 -14.35 12.96
CA GLY A 56 -8.29 -14.22 13.95
C GLY A 56 -7.76 -14.13 15.39
N THR A 57 -6.76 -14.94 15.74
CA THR A 57 -6.06 -14.87 17.03
C THR A 57 -5.40 -13.50 17.22
N LEU A 58 -4.75 -12.96 16.20
CA LEU A 58 -4.16 -11.61 16.26
C LEU A 58 -5.23 -10.54 16.58
N LEU A 59 -6.40 -10.60 15.94
CA LEU A 59 -7.48 -9.63 16.18
C LEU A 59 -8.04 -9.74 17.61
N ALA A 60 -8.12 -10.96 18.16
CA ALA A 60 -8.52 -11.17 19.54
C ALA A 60 -7.46 -10.63 20.52
N GLU A 61 -6.18 -10.81 20.22
CA GLU A 61 -5.06 -10.26 20.99
C GLU A 61 -5.12 -8.72 21.02
N MET A 62 -5.38 -8.09 19.86
CA MET A 62 -5.58 -6.63 19.76
C MET A 62 -6.74 -6.13 20.62
N GLU A 63 -7.84 -6.88 20.69
CA GLU A 63 -9.02 -6.52 21.48
C GLU A 63 -8.78 -6.64 22.98
N GLN A 64 -8.04 -7.66 23.41
CA GLN A 64 -7.75 -7.91 24.83
C GLN A 64 -6.63 -7.04 25.37
N THR A 65 -5.79 -6.48 24.49
CA THR A 65 -4.68 -5.61 24.89
C THR A 65 -5.21 -4.26 25.38
N PRO A 66 -4.96 -3.88 26.64
CA PRO A 66 -5.37 -2.58 27.14
C PRO A 66 -4.62 -1.47 26.40
N THR A 67 -5.38 -0.52 25.86
CA THR A 67 -4.83 0.66 25.19
C THR A 67 -4.54 1.75 26.20
N SER A 68 -3.32 2.29 26.17
CA SER A 68 -2.90 3.36 27.09
C SER A 68 -3.43 4.75 26.71
N SER A 69 -3.96 4.92 25.50
CA SER A 69 -4.44 6.20 24.98
C SER A 69 -5.70 6.05 24.11
N GLU A 70 -6.46 7.13 23.96
CA GLU A 70 -7.63 7.20 23.07
C GLU A 70 -7.25 7.11 21.57
N PRO A 71 -6.19 7.79 21.08
CA PRO A 71 -5.79 7.67 19.67
C PRO A 71 -5.46 6.23 19.27
N LEU A 72 -4.76 5.49 20.13
CA LEU A 72 -4.45 4.09 19.88
C LEU A 72 -5.71 3.23 19.86
N ALA A 73 -6.64 3.44 20.80
CA ALA A 73 -7.93 2.75 20.82
C ALA A 73 -8.73 2.99 19.53
N THR A 74 -8.78 4.24 19.07
CA THR A 74 -9.45 4.63 17.83
C THR A 74 -8.77 4.01 16.60
N MET A 75 -7.44 3.95 16.57
CA MET A 75 -6.70 3.28 15.50
C MET A 75 -7.04 1.78 15.45
N LEU A 76 -6.95 1.07 16.58
CA LEU A 76 -7.23 -0.37 16.64
C LEU A 76 -8.69 -0.69 16.28
N SER A 77 -9.64 0.11 16.75
CA SER A 77 -11.05 0.00 16.38
C SER A 77 -11.25 0.16 14.87
N THR A 78 -10.63 1.17 14.28
CA THR A 78 -10.69 1.41 12.83
C THR A 78 -10.07 0.25 12.06
N PHE A 79 -8.90 -0.24 12.48
CA PHE A 79 -8.21 -1.36 11.85
C PHE A 79 -9.08 -2.64 11.88
N ARG A 80 -9.67 -2.96 13.03
CA ARG A 80 -10.56 -4.11 13.19
C ARG A 80 -11.82 -3.98 12.33
N LYS A 81 -12.44 -2.79 12.30
CA LYS A 81 -13.61 -2.51 11.45
C LYS A 81 -13.30 -2.71 9.97
N VAL A 82 -12.20 -2.15 9.49
CA VAL A 82 -11.76 -2.31 8.09
C VAL A 82 -11.50 -3.78 7.79
N THR A 83 -10.75 -4.46 8.64
CA THR A 83 -10.47 -5.89 8.51
C THR A 83 -11.75 -6.72 8.42
N ALA A 84 -12.73 -6.46 9.27
CA ALA A 84 -14.02 -7.15 9.26
C ALA A 84 -14.76 -6.96 7.92
N SER A 85 -14.69 -5.76 7.32
CA SER A 85 -15.32 -5.50 6.02
C SER A 85 -14.72 -6.31 4.88
N TYR A 86 -13.40 -6.57 4.92
CA TYR A 86 -12.69 -7.37 3.92
C TYR A 86 -12.67 -8.87 4.24
N TRP A 87 -13.03 -9.27 5.46
CA TRP A 87 -12.90 -10.63 5.97
C TRP A 87 -13.41 -11.74 5.03
N PRO A 88 -14.57 -11.62 4.36
CA PRO A 88 -15.07 -12.69 3.47
C PRO A 88 -14.13 -12.98 2.29
N GLY A 89 -13.44 -11.96 1.77
CA GLY A 89 -12.56 -12.07 0.60
C GLY A 89 -11.07 -12.17 0.93
N LEU A 90 -10.66 -11.81 2.15
CA LEU A 90 -9.26 -11.58 2.51
C LEU A 90 -8.34 -12.80 2.26
N PHE A 91 -8.84 -14.02 2.46
CA PHE A 91 -8.04 -15.25 2.42
C PHE A 91 -8.17 -16.05 1.12
N HIS A 92 -8.97 -15.60 0.15
CA HIS A 92 -9.24 -16.36 -1.08
C HIS A 92 -7.99 -16.57 -1.95
N CYS A 93 -7.06 -15.61 -1.95
CA CYS A 93 -5.82 -15.69 -2.72
C CYS A 93 -4.93 -16.89 -2.35
N TYR A 94 -5.00 -17.40 -1.11
CA TYR A 94 -4.19 -18.54 -0.70
C TYR A 94 -4.69 -19.89 -1.23
N ASN A 95 -5.92 -19.96 -1.72
CA ASN A 95 -6.50 -21.19 -2.29
C ASN A 95 -6.43 -21.22 -3.83
N GLN A 96 -5.99 -20.13 -4.46
CA GLN A 96 -6.01 -19.96 -5.91
C GLN A 96 -4.63 -19.51 -6.37
N PRO A 97 -3.80 -20.41 -6.94
CA PRO A 97 -2.42 -20.10 -7.32
C PRO A 97 -2.30 -18.91 -8.27
N ASP A 98 -3.30 -18.74 -9.15
CA ASP A 98 -3.33 -17.69 -10.17
C ASP A 98 -3.88 -16.35 -9.66
N LEU A 99 -4.41 -16.30 -8.43
CA LEU A 99 -4.94 -15.08 -7.86
C LEU A 99 -3.86 -14.37 -7.05
N PRO A 100 -3.31 -13.24 -7.51
CA PRO A 100 -2.28 -12.53 -6.78
C PRO A 100 -2.84 -12.02 -5.45
N ARG A 101 -2.01 -12.10 -4.42
CA ARG A 101 -2.34 -11.66 -3.06
C ARG A 101 -2.66 -10.16 -2.96
N THR A 102 -1.98 -9.35 -3.77
CA THR A 102 -2.15 -7.89 -3.81
C THR A 102 -2.42 -7.45 -5.24
N ASN A 103 -3.27 -6.44 -5.38
CA ASN A 103 -3.56 -5.77 -6.64
C ASN A 103 -2.68 -4.53 -6.87
N ASN A 104 -1.69 -4.24 -6.00
CA ASN A 104 -0.90 -3.00 -6.04
C ASN A 104 -0.24 -2.77 -7.40
N GLU A 105 0.29 -3.82 -8.03
CA GLU A 105 0.91 -3.71 -9.36
C GLU A 105 -0.12 -3.33 -10.43
N LEU A 106 -1.34 -3.86 -10.34
CA LEU A 106 -2.45 -3.49 -11.23
C LEU A 106 -2.90 -2.05 -10.97
N GLU A 107 -3.01 -1.64 -9.70
CA GLU A 107 -3.37 -0.26 -9.35
C GLU A 107 -2.31 0.73 -9.86
N GLN A 108 -1.03 0.41 -9.69
CA GLN A 108 0.09 1.17 -10.23
C GLN A 108 0.02 1.23 -11.76
N TYR A 109 -0.22 0.09 -12.41
CA TYR A 109 -0.38 -0.02 -13.86
C TYR A 109 -1.49 0.92 -14.38
N PHE A 110 -2.70 0.87 -13.82
CA PHE A 110 -3.80 1.75 -14.20
C PHE A 110 -3.60 3.22 -13.79
N GLY A 111 -2.93 3.49 -12.67
CA GLY A 111 -2.52 4.84 -12.29
C GLY A 111 -1.59 5.47 -13.34
N SER A 112 -0.66 4.67 -13.84
CA SER A 112 0.32 5.06 -14.85
C SER A 112 -0.33 5.42 -16.19
N ALA A 113 -1.33 4.64 -16.63
CA ALA A 113 -2.09 4.89 -17.85
C ALA A 113 -2.93 6.17 -17.73
N ARG A 114 -3.64 6.36 -16.60
CA ARG A 114 -4.42 7.58 -16.32
C ARG A 114 -3.57 8.84 -16.28
N TYR A 115 -2.35 8.75 -15.75
CA TYR A 115 -1.39 9.87 -15.76
C TYR A 115 -1.04 10.30 -17.19
N HIS A 116 -0.71 9.35 -18.07
CA HIS A 116 -0.37 9.65 -19.46
C HIS A 116 -1.55 10.19 -20.26
N GLU A 117 -2.74 9.63 -20.06
CA GLU A 117 -3.95 10.16 -20.68
C GLU A 117 -4.22 11.62 -20.27
N ARG A 118 -4.05 11.95 -18.98
CA ARG A 118 -4.15 13.33 -18.47
C ARG A 118 -3.13 14.25 -19.12
N ARG A 119 -1.87 13.81 -19.27
CA ARG A 119 -0.83 14.62 -19.94
C ARG A 119 -1.11 14.84 -21.42
N ALA A 120 -1.63 13.84 -22.12
CA ALA A 120 -1.90 13.93 -23.55
C ALA A 120 -3.18 14.71 -23.87
N THR A 121 -4.20 14.64 -23.00
CA THR A 121 -5.54 15.17 -23.31
C THR A 121 -6.00 16.32 -22.41
N GLY A 122 -5.31 16.57 -21.29
CA GLY A 122 -5.71 17.54 -20.27
C GLY A 122 -6.93 17.14 -19.43
N ARG A 123 -7.53 15.95 -19.66
CA ARG A 123 -8.78 15.55 -19.00
C ARG A 123 -8.53 14.77 -17.71
N LYS A 124 -9.16 15.21 -16.61
CA LYS A 124 -9.06 14.56 -15.29
C LYS A 124 -9.76 13.20 -15.23
N GLN A 125 -10.85 13.05 -15.98
CA GLN A 125 -11.62 11.80 -16.13
C GLN A 125 -11.29 11.11 -17.46
N ALA A 126 -11.51 9.79 -17.50
CA ALA A 126 -11.30 8.98 -18.69
C ALA A 126 -12.10 9.57 -19.86
N SER A 127 -11.42 9.80 -20.98
CA SER A 127 -12.09 10.26 -22.20
C SER A 127 -12.99 9.15 -22.76
N PRO A 128 -14.05 9.47 -23.54
CA PRO A 128 -14.84 8.46 -24.25
C PRO A 128 -13.97 7.49 -25.10
N GLY A 129 -12.80 7.96 -25.54
CA GLY A 129 -11.82 7.13 -26.25
C GLY A 129 -11.18 6.02 -25.42
N VAL A 130 -11.16 6.11 -24.08
CA VAL A 130 -10.76 5.01 -23.20
C VAL A 130 -11.87 3.98 -23.01
N VAL A 131 -13.14 4.38 -23.08
CA VAL A 131 -14.25 3.42 -23.06
C VAL A 131 -14.27 2.58 -24.34
N VAL A 132 -13.96 3.19 -25.49
CA VAL A 132 -14.01 2.51 -26.80
C VAL A 132 -12.70 1.79 -27.16
N ARG A 133 -11.53 2.31 -26.74
CA ARG A 133 -10.20 1.74 -27.08
C ARG A 133 -9.31 1.47 -25.86
N GLY A 134 -9.90 1.39 -24.65
CA GLY A 134 -9.17 1.29 -23.39
C GLY A 134 -8.19 0.13 -23.32
N ALA A 135 -8.61 -1.07 -23.71
CA ALA A 135 -7.76 -2.25 -23.71
C ALA A 135 -6.47 -2.04 -24.54
N VAL A 136 -6.60 -1.49 -25.75
CA VAL A 136 -5.45 -1.23 -26.63
C VAL A 136 -4.60 -0.06 -26.12
N ARG A 137 -5.25 1.03 -25.66
CA ARG A 137 -4.54 2.23 -25.18
C ARG A 137 -3.76 1.98 -23.90
N VAL A 138 -4.31 1.19 -22.98
CA VAL A 138 -3.66 0.83 -21.72
C VAL A 138 -2.43 -0.05 -22.00
N VAL A 139 -2.56 -1.07 -22.85
CA VAL A 139 -1.42 -1.89 -23.31
C VAL A 139 -0.36 -1.04 -24.02
N ALA A 140 -0.75 -0.19 -24.98
CA ALA A 140 0.18 0.68 -25.70
C ALA A 140 0.90 1.67 -24.78
N SER A 141 0.20 2.22 -23.78
CA SER A 141 0.78 3.15 -22.80
C SER A 141 1.83 2.53 -21.89
N VAL A 142 1.80 1.20 -21.73
CA VAL A 142 2.79 0.45 -20.95
C VAL A 142 3.91 -0.05 -21.84
N ALA A 143 3.60 -0.53 -23.05
CA ALA A 143 4.61 -0.87 -24.04
C ALA A 143 5.55 0.31 -24.33
N SER A 144 5.04 1.54 -24.39
CA SER A 144 5.86 2.75 -24.56
C SER A 144 6.71 3.14 -23.35
N ARG A 145 6.45 2.60 -22.16
CA ARG A 145 7.33 2.75 -20.99
C ARG A 145 8.46 1.72 -21.00
N LEU A 146 8.17 0.52 -21.47
CA LEU A 146 9.14 -0.57 -21.56
C LEU A 146 10.06 -0.42 -22.77
N HIS A 147 9.63 0.33 -23.79
CA HIS A 147 10.42 0.58 -25.00
C HIS A 147 10.47 2.08 -25.29
N THR A 148 11.68 2.65 -25.26
CA THR A 148 11.93 3.99 -25.81
C THR A 148 11.84 3.89 -27.33
N PHE A 149 10.73 4.35 -27.90
CA PHE A 149 10.62 4.51 -29.34
C PHE A 149 11.50 5.69 -29.78
N SER A 150 12.71 5.38 -30.24
CA SER A 150 13.54 6.31 -31.02
C SER A 150 12.90 6.45 -32.40
N GLY A 151 12.57 7.68 -32.80
CA GLY A 151 12.11 7.94 -34.16
C GLY A 151 13.22 7.57 -35.14
N ALA A 152 12.93 6.66 -36.08
CA ALA A 152 13.82 6.44 -37.21
C ALA A 152 14.01 7.78 -37.91
N THR A 153 15.26 8.22 -38.00
CA THR A 153 15.65 9.40 -38.77
C THR A 153 15.30 9.09 -40.22
N PHE A 154 14.18 9.62 -40.70
CA PHE A 154 13.86 9.53 -42.13
C PHE A 154 14.84 10.45 -42.87
N PRO A 155 15.67 9.93 -43.79
CA PRO A 155 16.45 10.79 -44.66
C PRO A 155 15.49 11.50 -45.61
N ILE A 156 15.67 12.82 -45.70
CA ILE A 156 14.96 13.74 -46.59
C ILE A 156 15.29 13.38 -48.05
#